data_AF-A0A945CJE3-F1
#
_entry.id   AF-A0A945CJE3-F1
#
_cell.length_a   1.000
_cell.length_b   1.000
_cell.length_c   1.000
_cell.angle_alpha   90.00
_cell.angle_beta   90.00
_cell.angle_gamma   90.00
#
_symmetry.space_group_name_H-M   'P 1'
#
loop_
_entity.id
_entity.type
_entity.pdbx_description
1 polymer ?
#
loop_
_entity_poly.entity_id
_entity_poly.type
_entity_poly.pdbx_seq_one_letter_code
_entity_poly.pdbx_strand_id
1 'polypeptide(L)'
;MPRPLSHRETGRALRAFIYTGGMWGAWGQMVGVGTSVLTGYALWLGATEAEIAFFVSVVFLTSLAQIVSPVVIGRTSRHKTVVFLTGCLEITLYSSIVLVPLLFHGPDRILAMGAFVGLAMMCGQLVSPVYNEWLAVTTP
;
A
#
# COMPACT_ATOMS: atom_id res chain seq x y z
N MET A 1 -6.69 29.51 -7.40
CA MET A 1 -7.07 29.11 -6.03
C MET A 1 -8.07 27.97 -6.12
N PRO A 2 -7.89 26.85 -5.40
CA PRO A 2 -8.90 25.79 -5.34
C PRO A 2 -10.19 26.36 -4.78
N ARG A 3 -11.33 26.00 -5.35
CA ARG A 3 -12.64 26.47 -4.92
C ARG A 3 -12.95 25.86 -3.53
N PRO A 4 -13.37 26.66 -2.52
CA PRO A 4 -13.74 26.10 -1.22
C PRO A 4 -14.92 25.13 -1.39
N LEU A 5 -14.80 23.94 -0.80
CA LEU A 5 -15.82 22.89 -0.85
C LEU A 5 -17.11 23.38 -0.16
N SER A 6 -18.27 23.13 -0.78
CA SER A 6 -19.55 23.40 -0.13
C SER A 6 -19.82 22.40 1.00
N HIS A 7 -20.62 22.77 2.00
CA HIS A 7 -21.01 21.88 3.10
C HIS A 7 -21.53 20.50 2.64
N ARG A 8 -22.22 20.45 1.50
CA ARG A 8 -22.71 19.19 0.91
C ARG A 8 -21.59 18.34 0.32
N GLU A 9 -20.58 18.97 -0.28
CA GLU A 9 -19.42 18.28 -0.84
C GLU A 9 -18.50 17.77 0.27
N THR A 10 -18.26 18.57 1.32
CA THR A 10 -17.53 18.14 2.52
C THR A 10 -18.21 16.94 3.18
N GLY A 11 -19.54 16.98 3.36
CA GLY A 11 -20.29 15.85 3.93
C GLY A 11 -20.20 14.57 3.10
N ARG A 12 -20.19 14.69 1.76
CA ARG A 12 -20.00 13.53 0.86
C ARG A 12 -18.57 13.00 0.93
N ALA A 13 -17.59 13.89 0.95
CA ALA A 13 -16.18 13.53 1.04
C ALA A 13 -15.85 12.82 2.37
N LEU A 14 -16.39 13.30 3.49
CA LEU A 14 -16.25 12.65 4.80
C LEU A 14 -16.87 11.25 4.84
N ARG A 15 -18.04 11.04 4.20
CA ARG A 15 -18.61 9.69 4.08
C ARG A 15 -17.70 8.78 3.25
N ALA A 16 -17.19 9.28 2.12
CA ALA A 16 -16.26 8.54 1.28
C ALA A 16 -14.96 8.20 2.03
N PHE A 17 -14.46 9.10 2.90
CA PHE A 17 -13.34 8.84 3.78
C PHE A 17 -13.62 7.70 4.75
N ILE A 18 -14.78 7.69 5.43
CA ILE A 18 -15.14 6.62 6.38
C ILE A 18 -15.21 5.27 5.67
N TYR A 19 -15.86 5.20 4.51
CA TYR A 19 -15.93 3.96 3.72
C TYR A 19 -14.55 3.50 3.27
N THR A 20 -13.75 4.41 2.69
CA THR A 20 -12.40 4.09 2.23
C THR A 20 -11.52 3.65 3.39
N GLY A 21 -11.54 4.35 4.51
CA GLY A 21 -10.77 4.02 5.71
C GLY A 21 -11.15 2.68 6.32
N GLY A 22 -12.45 2.34 6.34
CA GLY A 22 -12.92 1.02 6.79
C GLY A 22 -12.46 -0.12 5.88
N MET A 23 -12.65 0.03 4.56
CA MET A 23 -12.21 -0.97 3.58
C MET A 23 -10.69 -1.12 3.57
N TRP A 24 -9.96 0.01 3.64
CA TRP A 24 -8.51 0.02 3.69
C TRP A 24 -7.96 -0.57 4.99
N GLY A 25 -8.63 -0.32 6.11
CA GLY A 25 -8.28 -0.93 7.39
C GLY A 25 -8.41 -2.45 7.36
N ALA A 26 -9.52 -2.97 6.84
CA ALA A 26 -9.71 -4.42 6.66
C ALA A 26 -8.66 -5.01 5.71
N TRP A 27 -8.38 -4.35 4.59
CA TRP A 27 -7.33 -4.73 3.66
C TRP A 27 -5.96 -4.76 4.34
N GLY A 28 -5.59 -3.68 5.03
CA GLY A 28 -4.31 -3.55 5.73
C GLY A 28 -4.08 -4.59 6.82
N GLN A 29 -5.12 -5.12 7.46
CA GLN A 29 -4.97 -6.24 8.39
C GLN A 29 -4.61 -7.55 7.68
N MET A 30 -5.13 -7.78 6.47
CA MET A 30 -4.86 -8.99 5.69
C MET A 30 -3.46 -8.98 5.07
N VAL A 31 -3.04 -7.85 4.51
CA VAL A 31 -1.79 -7.76 3.73
C VAL A 31 -0.68 -6.96 4.41
N GLY A 32 -0.97 -6.36 5.57
CA GLY A 32 -0.03 -5.50 6.27
C GLY A 32 1.26 -6.22 6.65
N VAL A 33 2.36 -5.53 6.43
CA VAL A 33 3.69 -5.98 6.84
C VAL A 33 3.73 -6.03 8.37
N GLY A 34 4.04 -7.20 8.93
CA GLY A 34 4.06 -7.41 10.38
C GLY A 34 2.69 -7.76 10.98
N THR A 35 1.64 -7.99 10.18
CA THR A 35 0.39 -8.58 10.70
C THR A 35 0.55 -10.09 10.88
N SER A 36 -0.31 -10.66 11.74
CA SER A 36 -0.32 -12.10 12.02
C SER A 36 -0.62 -12.94 10.78
N VAL A 37 -1.40 -12.41 9.83
CA VAL A 37 -1.77 -13.11 8.59
C VAL A 37 -0.55 -13.30 7.70
N LEU A 38 0.16 -12.21 7.37
CA LEU A 38 1.35 -12.29 6.51
C LEU A 38 2.49 -13.06 7.20
N THR A 39 2.69 -12.82 8.49
CA THR A 39 3.72 -13.53 9.28
C THR A 39 3.42 -15.02 9.35
N GLY A 40 2.17 -15.41 9.60
CA GLY A 40 1.75 -16.81 9.62
C GLY A 40 1.90 -17.48 8.26
N TYR A 41 1.60 -16.77 7.17
CA TYR A 41 1.82 -17.27 5.82
C TYR A 41 3.31 -17.48 5.50
N ALA A 42 4.17 -16.55 5.91
CA ALA A 42 5.61 -16.67 5.75
C ALA A 42 6.17 -17.88 6.51
N LEU A 43 5.74 -18.09 7.76
CA LEU A 43 6.11 -19.26 8.57
C LEU A 43 5.64 -20.57 7.91
N TRP A 44 4.42 -20.60 7.37
CA TRP A 44 3.90 -21.76 6.64
C TRP A 44 4.69 -22.08 5.37
N LEU A 45 5.22 -21.06 4.69
CA LEU A 45 6.12 -21.23 3.54
C LEU A 45 7.52 -21.75 3.93
N GLY A 46 7.83 -21.84 5.22
CA GLY A 46 9.10 -22.31 5.75
C GLY A 46 10.12 -21.21 6.05
N ALA A 47 9.69 -19.95 6.13
CA ALA A 47 10.57 -18.85 6.52
C ALA A 47 10.92 -18.91 8.00
N THR A 48 12.16 -18.55 8.33
CA THR A 48 12.61 -18.36 9.70
C THR A 48 12.19 -16.99 10.23
N GLU A 49 12.07 -16.84 11.55
CA GLU A 49 11.74 -15.56 12.19
C GLU A 49 12.75 -14.45 11.82
N ALA A 50 14.04 -14.81 11.70
CA ALA A 50 15.10 -13.89 11.30
C ALA A 50 14.92 -13.36 9.86
N GLU A 51 14.53 -14.24 8.93
CA GLU A 51 14.24 -13.84 7.55
C GLU A 51 13.03 -12.92 7.49
N ILE A 52 11.95 -13.25 8.22
CA ILE A 52 10.75 -12.41 8.28
C ILE A 52 11.12 -11.02 8.81
N ALA A 53 11.89 -10.92 9.89
CA ALA A 53 12.33 -9.65 10.44
C ALA A 53 13.20 -8.84 9.46
N PHE A 54 14.08 -9.52 8.72
CA PHE A 54 14.88 -8.90 7.66
C PHE A 54 13.99 -8.34 6.54
N PHE A 55 13.04 -9.13 6.03
CA PHE A 55 12.10 -8.69 5.00
C PHE A 55 11.26 -7.51 5.44
N VAL A 56 10.71 -7.56 6.65
CA VAL A 56 9.95 -6.45 7.25
C VAL A 56 10.80 -5.18 7.25
N SER A 57 12.07 -5.28 7.67
CA SER A 57 13.00 -4.14 7.72
C SER A 57 13.27 -3.57 6.32
N VAL A 58 13.51 -4.42 5.32
CA VAL A 58 13.74 -4.00 3.92
C VAL A 58 12.48 -3.33 3.35
N VAL A 59 11.30 -3.89 3.63
CA VAL A 59 10.04 -3.31 3.19
C VAL A 59 9.82 -1.95 3.85
N PHE A 60 10.12 -1.78 5.14
CA PHE A 60 10.05 -0.47 5.77
C PHE A 60 11.01 0.55 5.16
N LEU A 61 12.18 0.13 4.68
CA LEU A 61 13.10 1.01 3.94
C LEU A 61 12.45 1.58 2.67
N THR A 62 11.54 0.83 2.03
CA THR A 62 10.79 1.33 0.87
C THR A 62 9.88 2.50 1.20
N SER A 63 9.57 2.75 2.48
CA SER A 63 8.84 3.94 2.92
C SER A 63 9.57 5.24 2.61
N LEU A 64 10.89 5.19 2.37
CA LEU A 64 11.64 6.34 1.83
C LEU A 64 11.13 6.81 0.46
N ALA A 65 10.42 5.95 -0.29
CA ALA A 65 9.75 6.34 -1.53
C ALA A 65 8.69 7.45 -1.32
N GLN A 66 8.14 7.59 -0.10
CA GLN A 66 7.26 8.72 0.24
C GLN A 66 7.94 10.08 0.03
N ILE A 67 9.27 10.18 0.18
CA ILE A 67 10.02 11.43 -0.02
C ILE A 67 10.02 11.84 -1.50
N VAL A 68 10.04 10.86 -2.40
CA VAL A 68 10.08 11.08 -3.86
C VAL A 68 8.68 11.27 -4.45
N SER A 69 7.66 10.79 -3.74
CA SER A 69 6.25 10.87 -4.12
C SER A 69 5.77 12.27 -4.56
N PRO A 70 6.05 13.38 -3.84
CA PRO A 70 5.61 14.73 -4.26
C PRO A 70 6.22 15.17 -5.58
N VAL A 71 7.45 14.74 -5.89
CA VAL A 71 8.13 15.08 -7.16
C VAL A 71 7.49 14.33 -8.33
N VAL A 72 7.12 13.07 -8.13
CA VAL A 72 6.49 12.24 -9.18
C VAL A 72 5.06 12.71 -9.46
N ILE A 73 4.30 12.99 -8.40
CA ILE A 73 2.91 13.44 -8.52
C ILE A 73 2.83 14.89 -8.99
N GLY A 74 3.69 15.78 -8.49
CA GLY A 74 3.74 17.18 -8.90
C GLY A 74 4.09 17.38 -10.38
N ARG A 75 4.77 16.41 -11.01
CA ARG A 75 5.11 16.46 -12.44
C ARG A 75 4.03 15.86 -13.36
N THR A 76 3.00 15.22 -12.83
CA THR A 76 2.02 14.48 -13.64
C THR A 76 0.67 15.17 -13.65
N SER A 77 0.20 15.67 -14.80
CA SER A 77 -1.13 16.34 -14.88
C SER A 77 -2.33 15.41 -14.67
N ARG A 78 -2.11 14.09 -14.65
CA ARG A 78 -3.13 13.04 -14.51
C ARG A 78 -3.10 12.34 -13.14
N HIS A 79 -3.06 13.13 -12.06
CA HIS A 79 -2.97 12.64 -10.67
C HIS A 79 -3.97 11.51 -10.34
N LYS A 80 -5.23 11.64 -10.79
CA LYS A 80 -6.28 10.63 -10.55
C LYS A 80 -5.98 9.28 -11.18
N THR A 81 -5.45 9.27 -12.41
CA THR A 81 -5.09 8.03 -13.11
C THR A 81 -3.90 7.37 -12.44
N VAL A 82 -2.91 8.16 -12.02
CA VAL A 82 -1.75 7.63 -11.29
C VAL A 82 -2.19 6.97 -9.99
N VAL A 83 -2.98 7.65 -9.16
CA VAL A 83 -3.48 7.08 -7.90
C VAL A 83 -4.28 5.80 -8.12
N PHE A 84 -5.17 5.79 -9.11
CA PHE A 84 -5.97 4.61 -9.43
C PHE A 84 -5.09 3.44 -9.89
N LEU A 85 -4.17 3.65 -10.84
CA LEU A 85 -3.29 2.60 -11.34
C LEU A 85 -2.35 2.07 -10.25
N THR A 86 -1.77 2.95 -9.44
CA THR A 86 -0.87 2.55 -8.36
C THR A 86 -1.60 1.75 -7.28
N GLY A 87 -2.83 2.14 -6.91
CA GLY A 87 -3.65 1.36 -5.98
C GLY A 87 -4.08 0.00 -6.55
N CYS A 88 -4.49 -0.05 -7.83
CA CYS A 88 -4.79 -1.33 -8.49
C CYS A 88 -3.56 -2.24 -8.55
N LEU A 89 -2.38 -1.67 -8.82
CA LEU A 89 -1.12 -2.39 -8.88
C LEU A 89 -0.72 -2.94 -7.51
N GLU A 90 -0.85 -2.14 -6.45
CA GLU A 90 -0.62 -2.57 -5.07
C GLU A 90 -1.49 -3.78 -4.69
N ILE A 91 -2.80 -3.69 -4.92
CA ILE A 91 -3.74 -4.78 -4.61
C ILE A 91 -3.36 -6.04 -5.40
N THR A 92 -3.06 -5.88 -6.70
CA THR A 92 -2.69 -7.00 -7.57
C THR A 92 -1.41 -7.68 -7.12
N LEU A 93 -0.38 -6.90 -6.74
CA LEU A 93 0.90 -7.42 -6.26
C LEU A 93 0.74 -8.19 -4.94
N TYR A 94 -0.05 -7.65 -4.00
CA TYR A 94 -0.34 -8.35 -2.75
C TYR A 94 -1.15 -9.64 -2.97
N SER A 95 -2.19 -9.60 -3.81
CA SER A 95 -2.97 -10.80 -4.12
C SER A 95 -2.12 -11.87 -4.82
N SER A 96 -1.09 -11.46 -5.57
CA SER A 96 -0.18 -12.39 -6.26
C SER A 96 0.71 -13.21 -5.31
N ILE A 97 0.81 -12.82 -4.03
CA ILE A 97 1.57 -13.58 -3.01
C ILE A 97 0.99 -14.99 -2.80
N VAL A 98 -0.31 -15.16 -3.02
CA VAL A 98 -0.99 -16.48 -2.92
C VAL A 98 -0.49 -17.43 -4.01
N LEU A 99 0.02 -16.91 -5.13
CA LEU A 99 0.56 -17.72 -6.23
C LEU A 99 2.03 -18.13 -6.00
N VAL A 100 2.72 -17.53 -5.03
CA VAL A 100 4.12 -17.85 -4.70
C VAL A 100 4.39 -19.35 -4.49
N PRO A 101 3.60 -20.10 -3.69
CA PRO A 101 3.82 -21.54 -3.49
C PRO A 101 3.63 -22.37 -4.75
N LEU A 102 2.85 -21.89 -5.73
CA LEU A 102 2.58 -22.57 -6.99
C LEU A 102 3.67 -22.29 -8.04
N LEU A 103 4.22 -21.07 -8.05
CA LEU A 103 5.17 -20.62 -9.07
C LEU A 103 6.64 -20.85 -8.69
N PHE A 104 6.97 -20.81 -7.39
CA PHE A 104 8.35 -20.89 -6.91
C PHE A 104 8.56 -22.13 -6.04
N HIS A 105 9.75 -22.73 -6.11
CA HIS A 105 10.12 -23.92 -5.34
C HIS A 105 11.38 -23.65 -4.52
N GLY A 106 11.46 -24.22 -3.32
CA GLY A 106 12.62 -24.10 -2.44
C GLY A 106 12.81 -22.68 -1.85
N PRO A 107 14.06 -22.23 -1.63
CA PRO A 107 14.37 -20.99 -0.91
C PRO A 107 13.91 -19.71 -1.64
N ASP A 108 13.65 -19.79 -2.95
CA ASP A 108 13.20 -18.66 -3.76
C ASP A 108 11.79 -18.17 -3.39
N ARG A 109 10.99 -18.99 -2.70
CA ARG A 109 9.62 -18.64 -2.27
C ARG A 109 9.60 -17.41 -1.37
N ILE A 110 10.51 -17.36 -0.41
CA ILE A 110 10.56 -16.29 0.59
C ILE A 110 11.02 -14.99 -0.07
N LEU A 111 12.02 -15.09 -0.96
CA LEU A 111 12.54 -13.94 -1.70
C LEU A 111 11.51 -13.38 -2.69
N ALA A 112 10.78 -14.25 -3.40
CA ALA A 112 9.67 -13.84 -4.27
C ALA A 112 8.55 -13.15 -3.49
N MET A 113 8.14 -13.71 -2.34
CA MET A 113 7.15 -13.08 -1.46
C MET A 113 7.62 -11.69 -0.99
N GLY A 114 8.86 -11.58 -0.53
CA GLY A 114 9.44 -10.31 -0.10
C GLY A 114 9.48 -9.27 -1.22
N ALA A 115 9.81 -9.69 -2.45
CA ALA A 115 9.80 -8.81 -3.62
C ALA A 115 8.39 -8.30 -3.95
N PHE A 116 7.37 -9.17 -3.94
CA PHE A 116 5.98 -8.77 -4.18
C PHE A 116 5.48 -7.79 -3.12
N VAL A 117 5.72 -8.09 -1.83
CA VAL A 117 5.35 -7.21 -0.71
C VAL A 117 6.08 -5.87 -0.80
N GLY A 118 7.38 -5.87 -1.08
CA GLY A 118 8.18 -4.66 -1.20
C GLY A 118 7.71 -3.76 -2.35
N LEU A 119 7.47 -4.33 -3.53
CA LEU A 119 6.94 -3.58 -4.68
C LEU A 119 5.52 -3.05 -4.42
N ALA A 120 4.67 -3.84 -3.76
CA ALA A 120 3.33 -3.41 -3.38
C ALA A 120 3.39 -2.23 -2.39
N MET A 121 4.27 -2.32 -1.39
CA MET A 121 4.51 -1.24 -0.43
C MET A 121 5.02 0.01 -1.11
N MET A 122 6.00 -0.08 -2.01
CA MET A 122 6.46 1.09 -2.78
C MET A 122 5.29 1.78 -3.50
N CYS A 123 4.36 1.02 -4.08
CA CYS A 123 3.17 1.58 -4.71
C CYS A 123 2.29 2.32 -3.70
N GLY A 124 1.96 1.72 -2.56
CA GLY A 124 1.16 2.37 -1.52
C GLY A 124 1.81 3.64 -0.97
N GLN A 125 3.13 3.62 -0.78
CA GLN A 125 3.90 4.75 -0.28
C GLN A 125 3.96 5.94 -1.26
N LEU A 126 3.83 5.68 -2.56
CA LEU A 126 3.69 6.73 -3.58
C LEU A 126 2.30 7.38 -3.59
N VAL A 127 1.27 6.75 -3.02
CA VAL A 127 -0.09 7.29 -2.98
C VAL A 127 -0.38 8.02 -1.66
N SER A 128 0.31 7.64 -0.59
CA SER A 128 0.11 8.17 0.77
C SER A 128 0.09 9.70 0.85
N PRO A 129 1.00 10.46 0.22
CA PRO A 129 0.95 11.94 0.28
C PRO A 129 -0.27 12.56 -0.39
N VAL A 130 -0.80 11.95 -1.46
CA VAL A 130 -2.01 12.45 -2.15
C VAL A 130 -3.23 12.30 -1.27
N TYR A 131 -3.30 11.17 -0.55
CA TYR A 131 -4.36 10.93 0.40
C TYR A 131 -4.32 11.92 1.57
N ASN A 132 -3.12 12.19 2.10
CA ASN A 132 -2.92 13.17 3.17
C ASN A 132 -3.23 14.61 2.74
N GLU A 133 -2.85 14.99 1.51
CA GLU A 133 -3.19 16.30 0.93
C GLU A 133 -4.71 16.43 0.72
N TRP A 134 -5.36 15.40 0.20
CA TRP A 134 -6.81 15.37 0.04
C TRP A 134 -7.54 15.51 1.38
N LEU A 135 -7.06 14.82 2.42
CA LEU A 135 -7.60 14.95 3.78
C LEU A 135 -7.45 16.37 4.30
N ALA A 136 -6.26 16.95 4.20
CA ALA A 136 -5.98 18.31 4.67
C ALA A 136 -6.86 19.37 4.00
N VAL A 137 -7.25 19.16 2.73
CA VAL A 137 -8.20 20.05 2.02
C VAL A 137 -9.66 19.80 2.44
N THR A 138 -9.99 18.58 2.85
CA THR A 138 -11.37 18.16 3.16
C THR A 138 -11.76 18.44 4.62
N THR A 139 -10.81 18.36 5.56
CA THR A 139 -11.01 18.71 6.96
C THR A 139 -10.61 20.17 7.20
N PRO A 140 -11.55 21.09 7.46
CA PRO A 140 -11.24 22.48 7.77
C PRO A 140 -10.53 22.65 9.12
#